data_AF-A0A967M383-F1
#
_entry.id   AF-A0A967M383-F1
#
_cell.length_a   1.000
_cell.length_b   1.000
_cell.length_c   1.000
_cell.angle_alpha   90.00
_cell.angle_beta   90.00
_cell.angle_gamma   90.00
#
_symmetry.space_group_name_H-M   'P 1'
#
loop_
_entity.id
_entity.type
_entity.pdbx_description
1 polymer ?
#
loop_
_entity_poly.entity_id
_entity_poly.type
_entity_poly.pdbx_seq_one_letter_code
_entity_poly.pdbx_strand_id
1 'polypeptide(L)' 'WGFIPGFLKARTGGHEVINTIMMNFIAIRLSEWLLRGPMQRPESFNPISPTIAESAMLPRFFGYPIRFHLGFFIALGVAW' A
#
# COMPACT_ATOMS: atom_id res chain seq x y z
N TRP A 1 -6.80 -3.98 9.67
CA TRP A 1 -6.42 -2.81 10.48
C TRP A 1 -6.68 -2.94 11.99
N GLY A 2 -7.38 -3.97 12.49
CA GLY A 2 -7.69 -4.10 13.93
C GLY A 2 -6.59 -4.66 14.82
N PHE A 3 -5.58 -5.32 14.27
CA PHE A 3 -4.56 -6.03 15.07
C PHE A 3 -3.78 -5.10 16.00
N ILE A 4 -3.21 -4.02 15.47
CA ILE A 4 -2.41 -3.04 16.23
C ILE A 4 -3.27 -2.29 17.27
N PRO A 5 -4.40 -1.66 16.92
CA PRO A 5 -5.23 -0.95 17.91
C PRO A 5 -5.85 -1.89 18.94
N GLY A 6 -6.20 -3.13 18.56
CA GLY A 6 -6.69 -4.16 19.48
C GLY A 6 -5.61 -4.63 20.47
N PHE A 7 -4.37 -4.81 20.00
CA PHE A 7 -3.24 -5.11 20.88
C PHE A 7 -2.95 -3.97 21.87
N LEU A 8 -2.98 -2.72 21.39
CA LEU A 8 -2.81 -1.55 22.25
C LEU A 8 -3.91 -1.46 23.31
N LYS A 9 -5.18 -1.71 22.94
CA LYS A 9 -6.30 -1.78 23.90
C LYS A 9 -6.04 -2.84 24.99
N ALA A 10 -5.61 -4.04 24.60
CA ALA A 10 -5.36 -5.14 25.52
C ALA A 10 -4.19 -4.88 26.50
N ARG A 11 -3.22 -4.04 26.11
CA ARG A 11 -2.02 -3.75 26.92
C ARG A 11 -2.11 -2.46 27.72
N THR A 12 -2.71 -1.41 27.17
CA THR A 12 -2.73 -0.07 27.77
C THR A 12 -4.11 0.38 28.25
N GLY A 13 -5.18 -0.35 27.92
CA GLY A 13 -6.56 0.05 28.21
C GLY A 13 -7.05 1.25 27.38
N GLY A 14 -6.28 1.68 26.37
CA GLY A 14 -6.63 2.82 25.51
C GLY A 14 -7.91 2.58 24.70
N HIS A 15 -8.61 3.67 24.37
CA HIS A 15 -9.84 3.61 23.60
C HIS A 15 -9.58 3.15 22.17
N GLU A 16 -10.23 2.05 21.79
CA GLU A 16 -10.05 1.40 20.49
C GLU A 16 -10.39 2.32 19.32
N VAL A 17 -11.49 3.07 19.42
CA VAL A 17 -11.93 4.01 18.38
C VAL A 17 -10.92 5.14 18.18
N ILE A 18 -10.36 5.67 19.27
CA ILE A 18 -9.34 6.72 19.17
C ILE A 18 -8.07 6.14 18.55
N ASN A 19 -7.63 4.96 18.99
CA ASN A 19 -6.44 4.31 18.43
C ASN A 19 -6.61 3.97 16.94
N THR A 20 -7.77 3.48 16.50
CA THR A 20 -8.01 3.22 15.06
C THR A 20 -8.02 4.49 14.23
N ILE A 21 -8.57 5.60 14.75
CA ILE A 21 -8.50 6.92 14.09
C ILE A 21 -7.05 7.40 14.02
N MET A 22 -6.30 7.33 15.11
CA MET A 22 -4.88 7.74 15.15
C MET A 22 -4.02 6.89 14.21
N MET A 23 -4.31 5.60 14.07
CA MET A 23 -3.61 4.71 13.15
C MET A 23 -3.77 5.12 11.68
N ASN A 24 -4.87 5.76 11.28
CA ASN A 24 -4.98 6.34 9.93
C ASN A 24 -3.95 7.44 9.71
N PHE A 25 -3.78 8.35 10.68
CA PHE A 25 -2.77 9.40 10.60
C PHE A 25 -1.35 8.83 10.56
N ILE A 26 -1.07 7.80 11.37
CA ILE A 26 0.22 7.10 11.35
C ILE A 26 0.47 6.49 9.97
N ALA A 27 -0.52 5.83 9.37
CA ALA A 27 -0.39 5.23 8.04
C ALA A 27 -0.08 6.27 6.96
N ILE A 28 -0.74 7.43 6.99
CA ILE A 28 -0.47 8.55 6.06
C ILE A 28 0.96 9.06 6.24
N ARG A 29 1.37 9.35 7.47
CA ARG A 29 2.71 9.90 7.76
C ARG A 29 3.82 8.89 7.47
N LEU A 30 3.59 7.62 7.75
CA LEU A 30 4.51 6.55 7.41
C LEU A 30 4.66 6.43 5.89
N SER A 31 3.56 6.51 5.15
CA SER A 31 3.58 6.47 3.68
C SER A 31 4.33 7.68 3.11
N GLU A 32 4.10 8.88 3.65
CA GLU A 32 4.82 10.09 3.25
C GLU A 32 6.32 9.98 3.55
N TRP A 33 6.70 9.51 4.74
CA TRP A 33 8.09 9.27 5.11
C TRP A 33 8.76 8.26 4.17
N LEU A 34 8.05 7.20 3.80
CA LEU A 34 8.56 6.18 2.89
C LEU A 34 8.83 6.74 1.50
N LEU A 35 7.88 7.53 0.97
CA LEU A 35 7.93 8.12 -0.37
C LEU A 35 8.90 9.30 -0.50
N ARG A 36 9.24 9.96 0.62
CA ARG A 36 10.26 11.01 0.69
C ARG A 36 11.64 10.50 1.16
N GLY A 37 11.73 9.23 1.55
CA GLY A 37 12.93 8.62 2.10
C GLY A 37 13.39 7.45 1.22
N PRO A 38 13.37 6.21 1.73
CA PRO A 38 14.00 5.05 1.07
C PRO A 38 13.30 4.65 -0.25
N MET A 39 12.02 4.98 -0.43
CA MET A 39 11.28 4.70 -1.66
C MET A 39 11.07 5.95 -2.51
N GLN A 40 11.86 7.00 -2.32
CA GLN A 40 11.81 8.14 -3.21
C GLN A 40 12.42 7.78 -4.57
N ARG A 41 11.73 8.12 -5.67
CA ARG A 41 12.32 8.01 -7.02
C ARG A 41 13.53 8.95 -7.11
N PRO A 42 14.73 8.48 -7.54
CA PRO A 42 15.97 9.28 -7.53
C PRO A 42 15.92 10.61 -8.31
N GLU A 43 14.93 10.77 -9.19
CA GLU A 43 14.83 11.90 -10.13
C GLU A 43 13.50 12.67 -9.99
N SER A 44 12.74 12.44 -8.91
CA SER A 44 11.46 13.12 -8.69
C SER A 44 11.38 13.79 -7.32
N PHE A 45 11.04 15.08 -7.33
CA PHE A 45 10.64 15.81 -6.12
C PHE A 45 9.25 15.43 -5.60
N ASN A 46 8.46 14.72 -6.43
CA ASN A 46 7.16 14.25 -6.03
C ASN A 46 7.31 12.98 -5.17
N PRO A 47 6.51 12.82 -4.09
CA PRO A 47 6.51 11.63 -3.25
C PRO A 47 5.85 10.46 -4.00
N ILE A 48 6.56 9.92 -4.99
CA ILE A 48 6.10 8.83 -5.84
C ILE A 48 7.20 7.78 -5.81
N SER A 49 6.79 6.52 -5.63
CA SER A 49 7.71 5.39 -5.73
C SER A 49 8.36 5.33 -7.12
N PRO A 50 9.57 4.73 -7.23
CA PRO A 50 10.18 4.40 -8.50
C PRO A 50 9.20 3.64 -9.40
N THR A 51 9.36 3.80 -10.71
CA THR A 51 8.60 3.00 -11.66
C THR A 51 8.95 1.54 -11.41
N ILE A 52 7.95 0.69 -11.27
CA ILE A 52 8.14 -0.76 -11.13
C ILE A 52 9.00 -1.22 -12.30
N ALA A 53 10.04 -2.00 -12.01
CA ALA A 53 10.91 -2.57 -13.03
C ALA A 53 10.06 -3.33 -14.06
N GLU A 54 10.41 -3.25 -15.34
CA GLU A 54 9.61 -3.91 -16.40
C GLU A 54 9.45 -5.42 -16.15
N SER A 55 10.45 -6.07 -15.52
CA SER A 55 10.40 -7.46 -15.10
C SER A 55 9.39 -7.77 -13.98
N ALA A 56 9.01 -6.77 -13.19
CA ALA A 56 8.04 -6.89 -12.10
C ALA A 56 6.64 -6.38 -12.51
N MET A 57 6.47 -5.91 -13.75
CA MET A 57 5.15 -5.58 -14.29
C MET A 57 4.43 -6.85 -14.74
N LEU A 58 3.17 -7.00 -14.32
CA LEU A 58 2.33 -8.09 -14.83
C LEU A 58 2.13 -7.91 -16.35
N PRO A 59 2.31 -8.98 -17.14
CA PRO A 59 2.18 -8.89 -18.58
C PRO A 59 0.77 -8.46 -18.94
N ARG A 60 0.68 -7.42 -19.77
CA ARG A 60 -0.56 -6.92 -20.36
C ARG A 60 -0.85 -7.71 -21.63
N PHE A 61 -2.10 -8.12 -21.81
CA PHE A 61 -2.50 -8.85 -23.01
C PHE A 61 -2.90 -7.92 -24.15
N PHE A 62 -3.26 -6.67 -23.83
CA PHE A 62 -3.67 -5.67 -24.81
C PHE A 62 -2.88 -4.37 -24.61
N GLY A 63 -2.70 -3.64 -25.71
CA GLY A 63 -2.13 -2.29 -25.70
C GLY A 63 -3.10 -1.24 -25.15
N TYR A 64 -2.60 -0.02 -24.95
CA TYR A 64 -3.42 1.12 -24.55
C TYR A 64 -4.59 1.31 -25.53
N PRO A 65 -5.83 1.59 -25.06
CA PRO A 65 -6.25 1.97 -23.70
C PRO A 65 -6.63 0.81 -22.78
N ILE A 66 -6.55 -0.44 -23.24
CA ILE A 66 -7.06 -1.60 -22.51
C ILE A 66 -6.03 -2.00 -21.42
N ARG A 67 -6.40 -1.83 -20.14
CA ARG A 67 -5.56 -2.15 -18.98
C ARG A 67 -5.65 -3.60 -18.51
N PHE A 68 -5.95 -4.53 -19.43
CA PHE A 68 -6.15 -5.94 -19.09
C PHE A 68 -4.79 -6.68 -19.00
N HIS A 69 -4.54 -7.30 -17.85
CA HIS A 69 -3.26 -7.93 -17.52
C HIS A 69 -3.46 -9.24 -16.77
N LEU A 70 -2.40 -10.05 -16.66
CA LEU A 70 -2.37 -11.36 -16.02
C LEU A 70 -2.98 -11.39 -14.60
N GLY A 71 -2.95 -10.26 -13.88
CA GLY A 71 -3.60 -10.13 -12.56
C GLY A 71 -5.10 -10.48 -12.53
N PHE A 72 -5.82 -10.41 -13.65
CA PHE A 72 -7.22 -10.86 -13.71
C PHE A 72 -7.36 -12.37 -13.44
N PHE A 73 -6.48 -13.18 -14.03
CA PHE A 73 -6.47 -14.63 -13.81
C PHE A 73 -5.96 -15.00 -12.43
N ILE A 74 -4.97 -14.27 -11.91
CA ILE A 74 -4.48 -14.44 -10.53
C ILE A 74 -5.62 -14.19 -9.54
N ALA A 75 -6.41 -13.12 -9.74
CA ALA A 75 -7.54 -12.79 -8.86
C ALA A 75 -8.60 -13.91 -8.86
N LEU A 76 -8.92 -14.48 -10.02
CA LEU A 76 -9.84 -15.62 -10.12
C LEU A 76 -9.31 -16.86 -9.40
N GLY A 77 -8.01 -17.15 -9.50
CA GLY A 77 -7.40 -18.30 -8.83
C GLY A 77 -7.33 -18.17 -7.31
N VAL A 78 -7.19 -16.96 -6.77
CA VAL A 78 -7.16 -16.70 -5.31
C VAL A 78 -8.56 -16.60 -4.71
N ALA A 79 -9.56 -16.24 -5.51
CA ALA A 79 -10.95 -16.14 -5.06
C ALA A 79 -11.66 -17.50 -4.93
N TRP A 80 -11.03 -18.57 -5.43
CA TRP A 80 -11.49 -19.96 -5.30
C TRP A 80 -10.93 -20.60 -4.04
#